data_AF-F0G899-F1
#
_entry.id   AF-F0G899-F1
#
_cell.length_a   1.000
_cell.length_b   1.000
_cell.length_c   1.000
_cell.angle_alpha   90.00
_cell.angle_beta   90.00
_cell.angle_gamma   90.00
#
_symmetry.space_group_name_H-M   'P 1'
#
loop_
_entity.id
_entity.type
_entity.pdbx_description
1 polymer ?
#
loop_
_entity_poly.entity_id
_entity_poly.type
_entity_poly.pdbx_seq_one_letter_code
_entity_poly.pdbx_strand_id
1 'polypeptide(L)'
;PTLGLVMETEVWPTLIDECRRADVPLVLTNARMSARSARRAAKFGAAAHEVFGGFSRVLAQSPADAERLTSLGARNVTVLGNLKFDMTTPPELAARGHAWRAAIGTRPVWVAASTRENEEALVLQAFAAMRTPGALLVLV
;
A
#
# COMPACT_ATOMS: atom_id res chain seq x y z
N PRO A 1 -13.03 -7.36 -22.67
CA PRO A 1 -11.70 -6.85 -22.26
C PRO A 1 -10.64 -7.90 -22.61
N THR A 2 -9.38 -7.51 -22.82
CA THR A 2 -8.29 -8.46 -23.13
C THR A 2 -7.48 -8.86 -21.90
N LEU A 3 -7.60 -8.11 -20.79
CA LEU A 3 -6.89 -8.31 -19.53
C LEU A 3 -7.68 -7.65 -18.40
N GLY A 4 -7.75 -8.31 -17.25
CA GLY A 4 -8.23 -7.74 -15.99
C GLY A 4 -7.08 -7.49 -15.02
N LEU A 5 -7.08 -6.34 -14.35
CA LEU A 5 -6.15 -6.01 -13.28
C LEU A 5 -6.94 -5.71 -12.01
N VAL A 6 -6.64 -6.42 -10.94
CA VAL A 6 -7.15 -6.14 -9.59
C VAL A 6 -5.98 -5.86 -8.65
N MET A 7 -6.22 -5.09 -7.58
CA MET A 7 -5.15 -4.59 -6.72
C MET A 7 -5.20 -5.15 -5.31
N GLU A 8 -4.03 -5.27 -4.70
CA GLU A 8 -3.84 -5.57 -3.27
C GLU A 8 -4.52 -6.87 -2.81
N THR A 9 -5.72 -6.74 -2.23
CA THR A 9 -6.48 -7.82 -1.58
C THR A 9 -7.79 -8.15 -2.28
N GLU A 10 -8.01 -7.61 -3.48
CA GLU A 10 -9.25 -7.75 -4.26
C GLU A 10 -9.38 -9.15 -4.87
N VAL A 11 -9.55 -10.16 -4.01
CA VAL A 11 -9.74 -11.57 -4.36
C VAL A 11 -11.22 -11.90 -4.29
N TRP A 12 -11.91 -11.76 -5.42
CA TRP A 12 -13.36 -11.95 -5.54
C TRP A 12 -13.67 -13.21 -6.35
N PRO A 13 -14.16 -14.30 -5.72
CA PRO A 13 -14.38 -15.58 -6.40
C PRO A 13 -15.23 -15.47 -7.67
N THR A 14 -16.35 -14.74 -7.61
CA THR A 14 -17.24 -14.55 -8.77
C THR A 14 -16.56 -13.78 -9.90
N LEU A 15 -15.79 -12.73 -9.60
CA LEU A 15 -15.05 -12.00 -10.63
C LEU A 15 -14.02 -12.90 -11.31
N ILE A 16 -13.29 -13.69 -10.51
CA ILE A 16 -12.27 -14.61 -11.01
C ILE A 16 -12.91 -15.69 -11.90
N ASP A 17 -14.05 -16.24 -11.48
CA ASP A 17 -14.80 -17.22 -12.26
C ASP A 17 -15.34 -16.64 -13.57
N GLU A 18 -15.99 -15.47 -13.53
CA GLU A 18 -16.50 -14.81 -14.73
C GLU A 18 -15.37 -14.42 -15.70
N CYS A 19 -14.21 -13.98 -15.19
CA CYS A 19 -13.04 -13.75 -16.03
C CYS A 19 -12.56 -15.04 -16.73
N ARG A 20 -12.53 -16.18 -16.02
CA ARG A 20 -12.19 -17.48 -16.62
C ARG A 20 -13.21 -17.89 -17.69
N ARG A 21 -14.51 -17.77 -17.41
CA ARG A 21 -15.58 -18.12 -18.36
C ARG A 21 -15.57 -17.28 -19.63
N ALA A 22 -15.11 -16.03 -19.51
CA ALA A 22 -14.96 -15.11 -20.63
C ALA A 22 -13.58 -15.16 -21.30
N ASP A 23 -12.71 -16.11 -20.92
CA ASP A 23 -11.32 -16.21 -21.39
C ASP A 23 -10.50 -14.91 -21.22
N VAL A 24 -10.79 -14.15 -20.16
CA VAL A 24 -10.08 -12.92 -19.81
C VAL A 24 -9.02 -13.24 -18.74
N PRO A 25 -7.72 -13.11 -19.04
CA PRO A 25 -6.69 -13.28 -18.03
C PRO A 25 -6.84 -12.21 -16.93
N LEU A 26 -6.85 -12.64 -15.68
CA LEU A 26 -6.92 -11.75 -14.52
C LEU A 26 -5.58 -11.75 -13.77
N VAL A 27 -5.06 -10.57 -13.44
CA VAL A 27 -3.80 -10.39 -12.73
C VAL A 27 -4.05 -9.71 -11.40
N LEU A 28 -3.53 -10.30 -10.31
CA LEU A 28 -3.51 -9.66 -9.00
C LEU A 28 -2.23 -8.84 -8.87
N THR A 29 -2.38 -7.51 -8.85
CA THR A 29 -1.29 -6.55 -8.85
C THR A 29 -1.06 -5.96 -7.46
N ASN A 30 0.19 -5.57 -7.16
CA ASN A 30 0.59 -5.07 -5.84
C ASN A 30 0.07 -5.97 -4.69
N ALA A 31 0.08 -7.29 -4.90
CA ALA A 31 -0.60 -8.27 -4.08
C ALA A 31 0.02 -8.35 -2.69
N ARG A 32 -0.84 -8.32 -1.66
CA ARG A 32 -0.42 -8.46 -0.26
C ARG A 32 -1.25 -9.53 0.43
N MET A 33 -0.59 -10.33 1.27
CA MET A 33 -1.23 -11.40 2.01
C MET A 33 -0.65 -11.46 3.42
N SER A 34 -1.40 -10.92 4.39
CA SER A 34 -1.01 -11.04 5.81
C SER A 34 -1.08 -12.49 6.28
N ALA A 35 -0.24 -12.86 7.25
CA ALA A 35 -0.25 -14.21 7.84
C ALA A 35 -1.63 -14.60 8.42
N ARG A 36 -2.34 -13.65 9.02
CA ARG A 36 -3.72 -13.86 9.52
C ARG A 36 -4.69 -14.19 8.38
N SER A 37 -4.59 -13.50 7.25
CA SER A 37 -5.51 -13.72 6.13
C SER A 37 -5.16 -15.01 5.39
N ALA A 38 -3.88 -15.32 5.22
CA ALA A 38 -3.44 -16.60 4.66
C ALA A 38 -3.97 -17.79 5.48
N ARG A 39 -3.82 -17.74 6.81
CA ARG A 39 -4.35 -18.78 7.70
C ARG A 39 -5.87 -18.93 7.61
N ARG A 40 -6.61 -17.83 7.43
CA ARG A 40 -8.08 -17.89 7.25
C ARG A 40 -8.45 -18.48 5.90
N ALA A 41 -7.80 -18.05 4.84
CA ALA A 41 -8.02 -18.55 3.48
C ALA A 41 -7.70 -20.05 3.38
N ALA A 42 -6.61 -20.50 4.00
CA ALA A 42 -6.19 -21.91 3.99
C ALA A 42 -7.26 -22.86 4.57
N LYS A 43 -8.14 -22.39 5.47
CA LYS A 43 -9.23 -23.20 6.02
C LYS A 43 -10.25 -23.64 4.97
N PHE A 44 -10.32 -22.94 3.83
CA PHE A 44 -11.21 -23.30 2.73
C PHE A 44 -10.59 -24.35 1.79
N GLY A 45 -9.36 -24.79 2.04
CA GLY A 45 -8.73 -25.91 1.33
C GLY A 45 -8.75 -25.76 -0.19
N ALA A 46 -9.38 -26.72 -0.87
CA ALA A 46 -9.48 -26.74 -2.33
C ALA A 46 -10.14 -25.48 -2.92
N ALA A 47 -11.16 -24.92 -2.25
CA ALA A 47 -11.83 -23.71 -2.72
C ALA A 47 -10.89 -22.49 -2.73
N ALA A 48 -10.00 -22.38 -1.72
CA ALA A 48 -8.96 -21.36 -1.77
C ALA A 48 -8.01 -21.61 -2.96
N HIS A 49 -7.57 -22.85 -3.14
CA HIS A 49 -6.68 -23.21 -4.24
C HIS A 49 -7.28 -22.93 -5.63
N GLU A 50 -8.59 -23.11 -5.78
CA GLU A 50 -9.32 -22.79 -7.00
C GLU A 50 -9.42 -21.29 -7.26
N VAL A 51 -9.74 -20.51 -6.22
CA VAL A 51 -9.87 -19.04 -6.29
C VAL A 51 -8.52 -18.39 -6.56
N PHE A 52 -7.50 -18.65 -5.74
CA PHE A 52 -6.17 -18.05 -5.93
C PHE A 52 -5.48 -18.58 -7.18
N GLY A 53 -5.73 -19.84 -7.56
CA GLY A 53 -5.26 -20.40 -8.83
C GLY A 53 -5.96 -19.85 -10.07
N GLY A 54 -6.96 -18.95 -9.91
CA GLY A 54 -7.65 -18.30 -11.02
C GLY A 54 -7.00 -17.04 -11.53
N PHE A 55 -6.02 -16.52 -10.81
CA PHE A 55 -5.16 -15.50 -11.36
C PHE A 55 -4.19 -16.10 -12.38
N SER A 56 -4.13 -15.47 -13.55
CA SER A 56 -3.14 -15.79 -14.60
C SER A 56 -1.71 -15.43 -14.17
N ARG A 57 -1.56 -14.38 -13.35
CA ARG A 57 -0.32 -13.92 -12.74
C ARG A 57 -0.60 -13.17 -11.45
N VAL A 58 0.35 -13.24 -10.52
CA VAL A 58 0.29 -12.51 -9.25
C VAL A 58 1.58 -11.73 -9.06
N LEU A 59 1.47 -10.41 -8.86
CA LEU A 59 2.58 -9.49 -8.65
C LEU A 59 2.62 -9.11 -7.17
N ALA A 60 3.39 -9.84 -6.38
CA ALA A 60 3.45 -9.71 -4.93
C ALA A 60 4.37 -8.57 -4.47
N GLN A 61 4.01 -7.98 -3.31
CA GLN A 61 4.80 -6.90 -2.69
C GLN A 61 6.11 -7.38 -2.09
N SER A 62 6.12 -8.57 -1.48
CA SER A 62 7.28 -9.11 -0.78
C SER A 62 7.41 -10.61 -1.00
N PRO A 63 8.59 -11.20 -0.72
CA PRO A 63 8.77 -12.66 -0.73
C PRO A 63 7.78 -13.38 0.20
N ALA A 64 7.48 -12.81 1.36
CA ALA A 64 6.55 -13.41 2.32
C ALA A 64 5.09 -13.38 1.81
N ASP A 65 4.71 -12.35 1.05
CA ASP A 65 3.40 -12.33 0.38
C ASP A 65 3.33 -13.38 -0.72
N ALA A 66 4.40 -13.49 -1.53
CA ALA A 66 4.50 -14.47 -2.61
C ALA A 66 4.40 -15.91 -2.09
N GLU A 67 5.10 -16.24 -1.01
CA GLU A 67 5.04 -17.56 -0.36
C GLU A 67 3.61 -17.89 0.08
N ARG A 68 2.95 -16.97 0.77
CA ARG A 68 1.57 -17.18 1.26
C ARG A 68 0.58 -17.32 0.12
N LEU A 69 0.68 -16.47 -0.91
CA LEU A 69 -0.19 -16.56 -2.08
C LEU A 69 0.02 -17.88 -2.83
N THR A 70 1.27 -18.32 -2.97
CA THR A 70 1.62 -19.62 -3.56
C THR A 70 1.04 -20.78 -2.74
N SER A 71 1.15 -20.74 -1.41
CA SER A 71 0.56 -21.76 -0.53
C SER A 71 -0.97 -21.86 -0.62
N LEU A 72 -1.62 -20.78 -1.06
CA LEU A 72 -3.06 -20.73 -1.27
C LEU A 72 -3.47 -21.14 -2.70
N GLY A 73 -2.52 -21.50 -3.56
CA GLY A 73 -2.77 -22.01 -4.91
C GLY A 73 -2.55 -21.01 -6.03
N ALA A 74 -2.08 -19.79 -5.74
CA ALA A 74 -1.67 -18.85 -6.77
C ALA A 74 -0.51 -19.41 -7.60
N ARG A 75 -0.55 -19.13 -8.90
CA ARG A 75 0.47 -19.56 -9.88
C ARG A 75 1.13 -18.33 -10.51
N ASN A 76 2.28 -18.53 -11.13
CA ASN A 76 3.02 -17.47 -11.83
C ASN A 76 3.23 -16.22 -10.95
N VAL A 77 3.72 -16.42 -9.73
CA VAL A 77 3.92 -15.36 -8.75
C VAL A 77 5.28 -14.70 -8.98
N THR A 78 5.32 -13.36 -9.00
CA THR A 78 6.56 -12.57 -9.13
C THR A 78 6.57 -11.48 -8.06
N VAL A 79 7.70 -11.26 -7.41
CA VAL A 79 7.86 -10.17 -6.44
C VAL A 79 8.32 -8.91 -7.18
N LEU A 80 7.53 -7.83 -7.12
CA LEU A 80 7.85 -6.55 -7.76
C LEU A 80 8.06 -5.38 -6.78
N GLY A 81 7.91 -5.63 -5.48
CA GLY A 81 7.91 -4.55 -4.49
C GLY A 81 6.53 -3.91 -4.35
N ASN A 82 6.47 -2.84 -3.56
CA ASN A 82 5.21 -2.18 -3.23
C ASN A 82 5.05 -0.89 -4.01
N LEU A 83 4.06 -0.87 -4.89
CA LEU A 83 3.73 0.25 -5.77
C LEU A 83 3.49 1.57 -5.03
N LYS A 84 3.15 1.52 -3.74
CA LYS A 84 2.97 2.72 -2.89
C LYS A 84 4.26 3.53 -2.74
N PHE A 85 5.42 2.96 -3.06
CA PHE A 85 6.70 3.65 -3.02
C PHE A 85 7.13 4.24 -4.37
N ASP A 86 6.42 3.94 -5.46
CA ASP A 86 6.71 4.47 -6.79
C ASP A 86 6.07 5.85 -7.03
N MET A 87 5.64 6.51 -5.95
CA MET A 87 5.05 7.84 -6.02
C MET A 87 6.13 8.88 -6.31
N THR A 88 5.97 9.60 -7.41
CA THR A 88 6.75 10.81 -7.70
C THR A 88 6.02 12.03 -7.16
N THR A 89 6.77 12.99 -6.62
CA THR A 89 6.17 14.28 -6.23
C THR A 89 5.92 15.11 -7.50
N PRO A 90 4.68 15.50 -7.78
CA PRO A 90 4.38 16.36 -8.92
C PRO A 90 5.23 17.66 -8.88
N PRO A 91 5.82 18.09 -10.00
CA PRO A 91 6.73 19.25 -10.02
C PRO A 91 6.11 20.52 -9.43
N GLU A 92 4.81 20.73 -9.64
CA GLU A 92 4.08 21.88 -9.10
C GLU A 92 3.96 21.84 -7.57
N LEU A 93 3.81 20.65 -6.98
CA LEU A 93 3.78 20.48 -5.53
C LEU A 93 5.16 20.72 -4.92
N ALA A 94 6.22 20.24 -5.58
CA ALA A 94 7.60 20.51 -5.17
C ALA A 94 7.92 22.01 -5.25
N ALA A 95 7.56 22.68 -6.35
CA ALA A 95 7.74 24.13 -6.51
C ALA A 95 7.01 24.92 -5.42
N ARG A 96 5.77 24.53 -5.08
CA ARG A 96 5.02 25.14 -3.97
C ARG A 96 5.70 24.93 -2.63
N GLY A 97 6.24 23.74 -2.38
CA GLY A 97 7.04 23.44 -1.18
C GLY A 97 8.30 24.32 -1.08
N HIS A 98 9.00 24.54 -2.19
CA HIS A 98 10.15 25.45 -2.24
C HIS A 98 9.75 26.91 -1.96
N ALA A 99 8.62 27.37 -2.50
CA ALA A 99 8.10 28.72 -2.22
C ALA A 99 7.77 28.89 -0.71
N TRP A 100 7.15 27.88 -0.09
CA TRP A 100 6.91 27.90 1.36
C TRP A 100 8.22 27.89 2.16
N ARG A 101 9.20 27.06 1.78
CA ARG A 101 10.52 27.02 2.42
C ARG A 101 11.22 28.38 2.34
N ALA A 102 11.13 29.07 1.21
CA ALA A 102 11.71 30.41 1.03
C ALA A 102 11.01 31.44 1.93
N ALA A 103 9.68 31.42 2.00
CA ALA A 103 8.91 32.33 2.87
C ALA A 103 9.19 32.10 4.37
N ILE A 104 9.43 30.86 4.78
CA ILE A 104 9.77 30.50 6.17
C ILE A 104 11.22 30.90 6.53
N GLY A 105 12.08 31.15 5.54
CA GLY A 105 13.46 31.61 5.74
C GLY A 105 14.38 30.47 6.18
N THR A 106 15.14 30.66 7.27
CA THR A 106 16.09 29.67 7.83
C THR A 106 15.59 28.96 9.09
N ARG A 107 14.36 29.27 9.52
CA ARG A 107 13.77 28.68 10.73
C ARG A 107 13.76 27.14 10.64
N PRO A 108 14.13 26.41 11.70
CA PRO A 108 13.86 24.98 11.80
C PRO A 108 12.35 24.74 11.70
N VAL A 109 11.94 23.75 10.90
CA VAL A 109 10.51 23.45 10.68
C VAL A 109 10.25 22.01 11.05
N TRP A 110 9.22 21.81 11.87
CA TRP A 110 8.61 20.51 12.15
C TRP A 110 7.22 20.51 11.52
N VAL A 111 6.89 19.43 10.82
CA VAL A 111 5.55 19.23 10.27
C VAL A 111 5.01 17.94 10.89
N ALA A 112 3.91 18.05 11.64
CA ALA A 112 3.11 16.90 12.01
C ALA A 112 1.85 16.95 11.14
N ALA A 113 1.82 16.08 10.14
CA ALA A 113 0.72 15.95 9.21
C ALA A 113 -0.06 14.67 9.47
N SER A 114 -1.37 14.70 9.23
CA SER A 114 -2.28 13.56 9.42
C SER A 114 -2.31 13.03 10.86
N THR A 115 -2.24 13.95 11.84
CA THR A 115 -2.40 13.65 13.26
C THR A 115 -3.81 13.14 13.56
N ARG A 116 -3.91 12.25 14.54
CA ARG A 116 -5.16 11.76 15.11
C ARG A 116 -5.45 12.41 16.45
N GLU A 117 -6.69 12.24 16.92
CA GLU A 117 -7.08 12.66 18.25
C GLU A 117 -6.10 12.14 19.31
N ASN A 118 -5.66 13.03 20.20
CA ASN A 118 -4.63 12.83 21.23
C ASN A 118 -3.15 12.80 20.78
N GLU A 119 -2.85 12.82 19.48
CA GLU A 119 -1.44 12.85 19.02
C GLU A 119 -0.85 14.27 19.08
N GLU A 120 -1.66 15.31 18.80
CA GLU A 120 -1.18 16.70 18.77
C GLU A 120 -0.65 17.18 20.12
N ALA A 121 -1.27 16.77 21.22
CA ALA A 121 -0.81 17.12 22.57
C ALA A 121 0.60 16.57 22.83
N LEU A 122 0.89 15.35 22.37
CA LEU A 122 2.22 14.74 22.49
C LEU A 122 3.25 15.46 21.61
N VAL A 123 2.88 15.84 20.39
CA VAL A 123 3.74 16.61 19.49
C VAL A 123 4.07 17.99 20.08
N LEU A 124 3.08 18.69 20.62
CA LEU A 124 3.27 20.01 21.24
C LEU A 124 4.16 19.92 22.48
N GLN A 125 3.97 18.90 23.33
CA GLN A 125 4.82 18.65 24.49
C GLN A 125 6.27 18.40 24.07
N ALA A 126 6.50 17.54 23.08
CA ALA A 126 7.83 17.27 22.55
C ALA A 126 8.48 18.52 21.94
N PHE A 127 7.71 19.30 21.15
CA PHE A 127 8.18 20.53 20.54
C PHE A 127 8.60 21.58 21.58
N ALA A 128 7.80 21.76 22.64
CA ALA A 128 8.12 22.65 23.74
C ALA A 128 9.38 22.20 24.51
N ALA A 129 9.54 20.89 24.73
CA ALA A 129 10.67 20.32 25.46
C ALA A 129 12.02 20.53 24.77
N MET A 130 12.06 20.56 23.43
CA MET A 130 13.30 20.79 22.67
C MET A 130 13.85 22.21 22.78
N ARG A 131 13.02 23.19 23.17
CA ARG A 131 13.39 24.61 23.36
C ARG A 131 14.25 25.19 22.22
N THR A 132 13.98 24.79 20.97
CA THR A 132 14.75 25.23 19.81
C THR A 132 14.34 26.65 19.41
N PRO A 133 15.22 27.66 19.53
CA PRO A 133 14.85 29.05 19.27
C PRO A 133 14.40 29.27 17.82
N GLY A 134 13.29 29.98 17.65
CA GLY A 134 12.77 30.33 16.32
C GLY A 134 12.22 29.15 15.51
N ALA A 135 12.14 27.93 16.07
CA ALA A 135 11.51 26.80 15.40
C ALA A 135 10.04 27.08 15.07
N LEU A 136 9.53 26.43 14.03
CA LEU A 136 8.14 26.46 13.61
C LEU A 136 7.58 25.04 13.65
N LEU A 137 6.48 24.84 14.35
CA LEU A 137 5.67 23.64 14.25
C LEU A 137 4.46 23.93 13.36
N VAL A 138 4.24 23.08 12.36
CA VAL A 138 3.05 23.10 11.49
C VAL A 138 2.26 21.82 11.78
N LEU A 139 1.00 21.99 12.18
CA LEU A 139 0.03 20.90 12.40
C LEU A 139 -0.97 20.92 11.26
N VAL A 140 -1.16 19.79 10.55
CA VAL A 140 -1.98 19.70 9.33
C VAL A 140 -2.77 18.40 9.24
#